data_AF-A0A7C3LIM3-F1
#
_entry.id   AF-A0A7C3LIM3-F1
#
_cell.length_a   1.000
_cell.length_b   1.000
_cell.length_c   1.000
_cell.angle_alpha   90.00
_cell.angle_beta   90.00
_cell.angle_gamma   90.00
#
_symmetry.space_group_name_H-M   'P 1'
#
loop_
_entity.id
_entity.type
_entity.pdbx_description
1 polymer ?
#
loop_
_entity_poly.entity_id
_entity_poly.type
_entity_poly.pdbx_seq_one_letter_code
_entity_poly.pdbx_strand_id
1 'polypeptide(L)'
;MGRIVLTAMEGIMGQHGVNAVLNLAHLPHLVNNYPPDNLAREFPFAEFSAIQQSLDDMYGERGGRGLSLRAGRESWKYALQS
;
A
#
# COMPACT_ATOMS: atom_id res chain seq x y z
N MET A 1 -9.34 14.32 6.54
CA MET A 1 -9.66 12.93 6.10
C MET A 1 -8.50 12.29 5.34
N GLY A 2 -7.98 12.89 4.25
CA GLY A 2 -6.88 12.30 3.46
C GLY A 2 -5.61 12.00 4.27
N ARG A 3 -5.18 12.90 5.17
CA ARG A 3 -4.03 12.68 6.07
C ARG A 3 -4.20 11.43 6.94
N ILE A 4 -5.36 11.26 7.58
CA ILE A 4 -5.62 10.13 8.49
C ILE A 4 -5.46 8.80 7.75
N VAL A 5 -5.96 8.71 6.51
CA VAL A 5 -5.84 7.51 5.69
C VAL A 5 -4.38 7.22 5.34
N LEU A 6 -3.63 8.22 4.86
CA LEU A 6 -2.22 8.05 4.49
C LEU A 6 -1.34 7.69 5.71
N THR A 7 -1.59 8.33 6.86
CA THR A 7 -0.89 8.02 8.11
C THR A 7 -1.22 6.61 8.61
N ALA A 8 -2.48 6.18 8.54
CA ALA A 8 -2.87 4.82 8.89
C ALA A 8 -2.23 3.78 7.96
N MET A 9 -2.21 4.05 6.65
CA MET A 9 -1.51 3.21 5.68
C MET A 9 -0.02 3.10 6.02
N GLU A 10 0.65 4.22 6.31
CA GLU A 10 2.06 4.25 6.67
C GLU A 10 2.38 3.43 7.92
N GLY A 11 1.50 3.45 8.93
CA GLY A 11 1.62 2.61 10.11
C GLY A 11 1.52 1.11 9.83
N ILE A 12 0.80 0.70 8.77
CA ILE A 12 0.58 -0.72 8.42
C ILE A 12 1.68 -1.25 7.50
N MET A 13 2.03 -0.49 6.45
CA MET A 13 2.92 -0.97 5.37
C MET A 13 4.29 -0.27 5.33
N GLY A 14 4.51 0.72 6.20
CA GLY A 14 5.71 1.57 6.20
C GLY A 14 5.72 2.61 5.09
N GLN A 15 6.60 3.60 5.22
CA GLN A 15 6.73 4.73 4.29
C GLN A 15 7.01 4.27 2.85
N HIS A 16 7.85 3.25 2.66
CA HIS A 16 8.13 2.71 1.33
C HIS A 16 6.90 2.04 0.69
N GLY A 17 6.05 1.39 1.47
CA GLY A 17 4.81 0.78 0.97
C GLY A 17 3.80 1.84 0.54
N VAL A 18 3.61 2.88 1.34
CA VAL A 18 2.72 4.01 0.97
C VAL A 18 3.23 4.71 -0.28
N ASN A 19 4.53 4.96 -0.39
CA ASN A 19 5.11 5.57 -1.57
C ASN A 19 4.91 4.69 -2.82
N ALA A 20 4.99 3.37 -2.71
CA ALA A 20 4.70 2.47 -3.82
C ALA A 20 3.23 2.57 -4.27
N VAL A 21 2.29 2.59 -3.31
CA VAL A 21 0.85 2.74 -3.60
C VAL A 21 0.54 4.09 -4.23
N LEU A 22 1.09 5.20 -3.71
CA LEU A 22 0.87 6.54 -4.26
C LEU A 22 1.43 6.69 -5.68
N ASN A 23 2.58 6.09 -5.96
CA ASN A 23 3.15 6.07 -7.30
C ASN A 23 2.27 5.24 -8.27
N LEU A 24 1.74 4.10 -7.82
CA LEU A 24 0.83 3.28 -8.61
C LEU A 24 -0.51 3.99 -8.87
N ALA A 25 -0.98 4.76 -7.90
CA ALA A 25 -2.19 5.58 -8.01
C ALA A 25 -2.02 6.83 -8.90
N HIS A 26 -0.82 7.08 -9.44
CA HIS A 26 -0.47 8.31 -10.16
C HIS A 26 -0.62 9.58 -9.31
N LEU A 27 -0.37 9.50 -8.00
CA LEU A 27 -0.46 10.61 -7.04
C LEU A 27 0.92 10.93 -6.39
N PRO A 28 1.98 11.21 -7.17
CA PRO A 28 3.30 11.48 -6.63
C PRO A 28 3.36 12.76 -5.77
N HIS A 29 2.41 13.70 -5.95
CA HIS A 29 2.33 14.93 -5.16
C HIS A 29 2.01 14.71 -3.68
N LEU A 30 1.52 13.52 -3.32
CA LEU A 30 1.23 13.12 -1.95
C LEU A 30 2.42 12.39 -1.28
N VAL A 31 3.46 12.03 -2.05
CA VAL A 31 4.65 11.35 -1.52
C VAL A 31 5.43 12.30 -0.62
N ASN A 32 5.57 11.95 0.65
CA ASN A 32 6.19 12.79 1.70
C ASN A 32 5.55 14.18 1.89
N ASN A 33 4.39 14.42 1.28
CA ASN A 33 3.71 15.71 1.29
C ASN A 33 2.22 15.51 1.56
N TYR A 34 1.93 15.00 2.75
CA TYR A 34 0.55 14.71 3.13
C TYR A 34 -0.26 15.99 3.31
N PRO A 35 -1.54 15.99 2.88
CA PRO A 35 -2.39 17.15 2.99
C PRO A 35 -2.49 17.61 4.44
N PRO A 36 -2.71 18.91 4.70
CA PRO A 36 -2.81 19.44 6.05
C PRO A 36 -3.88 18.73 6.88
N ASP A 37 -3.72 18.72 8.20
CA ASP A 37 -4.67 18.12 9.14
C ASP A 37 -5.91 19.00 9.33
N ASN A 38 -6.65 19.20 8.24
CA ASN A 38 -7.87 19.95 8.23
C ASN A 38 -9.02 19.07 7.69
N LEU A 39 -10.25 19.42 8.06
CA LEU A 39 -11.47 18.82 7.50
C LEU A 39 -11.80 19.38 6.12
N ALA A 40 -10.88 20.13 5.51
CA ALA A 40 -11.10 20.69 4.19
C ALA A 40 -11.21 19.55 3.18
N ARG A 41 -12.11 19.73 2.21
CA ARG A 41 -12.38 18.79 1.11
C ARG A 41 -11.27 18.83 0.06
N GLU A 42 -10.02 18.91 0.51
CA GLU A 42 -8.81 18.93 -0.32
C GLU A 42 -8.40 17.54 -0.80
N PHE A 43 -9.09 16.50 -0.35
CA PHE A 43 -8.88 15.13 -0.79
C PHE A 43 -10.05 14.70 -1.69
N PRO A 44 -9.91 14.79 -3.02
CA PRO A 44 -10.96 14.42 -3.95
C PRO A 44 -11.29 12.93 -3.80
N PHE A 45 -12.58 12.59 -3.91
CA PHE A 45 -13.01 11.18 -3.91
C PHE A 45 -12.34 10.36 -5.02
N ALA A 46 -12.00 11.01 -6.14
CA ALA A 46 -11.24 10.40 -7.24
C ALA A 46 -9.85 9.92 -6.79
N GLU A 47 -9.12 10.71 -6.00
CA GLU A 47 -7.81 10.30 -5.46
C GLU A 47 -7.96 9.15 -4.46
N PHE A 48 -8.98 9.20 -3.60
CA PHE A 48 -9.28 8.09 -2.70
C PHE A 48 -9.55 6.79 -3.47
N SER A 49 -10.39 6.86 -4.51
CA SER A 49 -10.70 5.70 -5.35
C SER A 49 -9.45 5.16 -6.06
N ALA A 50 -8.56 6.03 -6.55
CA ALA A 50 -7.31 5.62 -7.19
C ALA A 50 -6.36 4.91 -6.20
N ILE A 51 -6.29 5.38 -4.95
CA ILE A 51 -5.53 4.70 -3.89
C ILE A 51 -6.11 3.32 -3.60
N GLN A 52 -7.44 3.19 -3.44
CA GLN A 52 -8.08 1.90 -3.17
C GLN A 52 -7.85 0.90 -4.31
N GLN A 53 -8.01 1.33 -5.56
CA GLN A 53 -7.71 0.48 -6.71
C GLN A 53 -6.23 0.06 -6.72
N SER A 54 -5.32 0.97 -6.41
CA SER A 54 -3.87 0.66 -6.36
C SER A 54 -3.52 -0.29 -5.22
N LEU A 55 -4.23 -0.22 -4.08
CA LEU A 55 -4.10 -1.19 -3.00
C LEU A 55 -4.56 -2.58 -3.46
N ASP A 56 -5.71 -2.66 -4.13
CA ASP A 56 -6.23 -3.91 -4.68
C ASP A 56 -5.28 -4.48 -5.75
N ASP A 57 -4.70 -3.65 -6.61
CA ASP A 57 -3.72 -4.08 -7.61
C ASP A 57 -2.41 -4.57 -6.94
N MET A 58 -1.95 -3.87 -5.91
CA MET A 58 -0.70 -4.20 -5.21
C MET A 58 -0.84 -5.46 -4.33
N TYR A 59 -1.98 -5.69 -3.70
CA TYR A 59 -2.20 -6.84 -2.81
C TYR A 59 -2.94 -8.00 -3.47
N GLY A 60 -3.72 -7.77 -4.53
CA GLY A 60 -4.51 -8.77 -5.25
C GLY A 60 -3.67 -9.67 -6.17
N GLU A 61 -2.80 -9.09 -7.01
CA GLU A 61 -1.95 -9.88 -7.93
C GLU A 61 -0.54 -10.12 -7.38
N ARG A 62 0.09 -9.11 -6.76
CA ARG A 62 1.48 -9.20 -6.25
C ARG A 62 1.55 -9.76 -4.83
N GLY A 63 0.53 -9.52 -3.99
CA GLY A 63 0.42 -10.06 -2.65
C GLY A 63 0.37 -11.59 -2.65
N GLY A 64 -0.50 -12.19 -3.47
CA GLY A 64 -0.64 -13.64 -3.56
C GLY A 64 0.61 -14.36 -4.10
N ARG A 65 1.22 -13.84 -5.18
CA ARG A 65 2.39 -14.48 -5.81
C ARG A 65 3.65 -14.38 -4.96
N GLY A 66 3.91 -13.19 -4.39
CA GLY A 66 5.07 -12.95 -3.53
C GLY A 66 4.97 -13.67 -2.17
N LEU A 67 3.77 -13.85 -1.63
CA LEU A 67 3.54 -14.69 -0.44
C LEU A 67 3.68 -16.17 -0.79
N SER A 68 3.10 -16.63 -1.91
CA SER A 68 3.18 -18.04 -2.35
C SER A 68 4.60 -18.49 -2.65
N LEU A 69 5.43 -17.63 -3.28
CA LEU A 69 6.84 -17.94 -3.53
C LEU A 69 7.67 -18.00 -2.25
N ARG A 70 7.39 -17.14 -1.26
CA ARG A 70 8.07 -17.17 0.05
C ARG A 70 7.62 -18.39 0.87
N ALA A 71 6.32 -18.65 0.92
CA ALA A 71 5.75 -19.82 1.58
C ALA A 71 6.29 -21.13 0.97
N GLY A 72 6.34 -21.25 -0.36
CA GLY A 72 6.90 -22.43 -1.02
C GLY A 72 8.37 -22.68 -0.70
N ARG A 73 9.20 -21.63 -0.62
CA ARG A 73 10.61 -21.74 -0.22
C ARG A 73 10.78 -22.16 1.24
N GLU A 74 9.97 -21.60 2.14
CA GLU A 74 10.03 -21.97 3.56
C GLU A 74 9.50 -23.39 3.79
N SER A 75 8.41 -23.79 3.15
CA SER A 75 7.91 -25.17 3.19
C SER A 75 8.95 -26.20 2.73
N TRP A 76 9.73 -25.87 1.70
CA TRP A 76 10.82 -26.74 1.22
C TRP A 76 11.96 -26.90 2.23
N LYS A 77 12.30 -25.83 2.96
CA LYS A 77 13.31 -25.90 4.03
C LYS A 77 12.84 -26.78 5.19
N TYR A 78 11.58 -26.64 5.60
CA TYR A 78 11.01 -27.48 6.65
C TYR A 78 10.98 -28.96 6.24
N ALA A 79 10.64 -29.26 4.99
CA ALA A 79 10.60 -30.64 4.47
C ALA A 79 11.98 -31.32 4.40
N LEU A 80 13.07 -30.57 4.25
CA LEU A 80 14.44 -31.10 4.23
C LEU A 80 15.07 -31.21 5.63
N GLN A 81 14.45 -30.60 6.64
CA GLN A 81 14.90 -30.66 8.04
C GLN A 81 14.19 -31.74 8.87
N SER A 82 13.23 -32.47 8.27
CA SER A 82 12.52 -33.60 8.86
C SER A 82 13.08 -34.95 8.42
#